data_AF-A0A948UBH4-F1
#
_entry.id   AF-A0A948UBH4-F1
#
_cell.length_a   1.000
_cell.length_b   1.000
_cell.length_c   1.000
_cell.angle_alpha   90.00
_cell.angle_beta   90.00
_cell.angle_gamma   90.00
#
_symmetry.space_group_name_H-M   'P 1'
#
loop_
_entity.id
_entity.type
_entity.pdbx_description
1 polymer ?
#
loop_
_entity_poly.entity_id
_entity_poly.type
_entity_poly.pdbx_seq_one_letter_code
_entity_poly.pdbx_strand_id
1 'polypeptide(L)'
;MFQHLTSIVAIDRHGAIGCKNRLPWSIKSDMAFFRKSTMGKSIIMGRKTYESIGGCLKGRHNLVLSHNSRVFESSETCRLVNSVKEALAAATQQGGAETFVIGGATTYSEFAPYVDRYLVTIVDHSAADADAFLDEHVVSEFNRWQAHEIARFPAVSGQDEFAFKIVEFSAPDAHERVEMRKALANRFLEKHLNQVHAKGRSKATKDKSAQAAYSF
;
A
#
# COMPACT_ATOMS: atom_id res chain seq x y z
N MET A 1 16.48 8.74 6.44
CA MET A 1 15.20 9.30 6.94
C MET A 1 14.30 8.14 7.32
N PHE A 2 13.64 8.17 8.48
CA PHE A 2 12.73 7.11 8.90
C PHE A 2 11.52 7.09 7.97
N GLN A 3 11.15 5.92 7.44
CA GLN A 3 10.04 5.78 6.50
C GLN A 3 8.79 5.31 7.25
N HIS A 4 7.79 6.19 7.36
CA HIS A 4 6.46 5.83 7.86
C HIS A 4 5.74 4.96 6.83
N LEU A 5 4.96 3.99 7.32
CA LEU A 5 4.04 3.22 6.53
C LEU A 5 2.62 3.49 7.04
N THR A 6 1.94 4.39 6.35
CA THR A 6 0.60 4.84 6.73
C THR A 6 -0.45 4.08 5.93
N SER A 7 -1.43 3.46 6.59
CA SER A 7 -2.61 2.97 5.87
C SER A 7 -3.69 4.04 5.88
N ILE A 8 -4.22 4.38 4.70
CA ILE A 8 -5.29 5.38 4.54
C ILE A 8 -6.54 4.68 4.02
N VAL A 9 -7.64 4.76 4.76
CA VAL A 9 -8.86 4.01 4.48
C VAL A 9 -10.10 4.80 4.87
N ALA A 10 -11.16 4.68 4.08
CA ALA A 10 -12.50 5.14 4.45
C ALA A 10 -13.35 3.93 4.84
N ILE A 11 -13.96 3.98 6.03
CA ILE A 11 -14.85 2.96 6.56
C ILE A 11 -16.22 3.55 6.91
N ASP A 12 -17.25 2.73 6.86
CA ASP A 12 -18.55 3.06 7.47
C ASP A 12 -18.57 2.71 8.97
N ARG A 13 -19.73 2.84 9.61
CA ARG A 13 -19.91 2.52 11.05
C ARG A 13 -19.66 1.05 11.41
N HIS A 14 -19.62 0.15 10.42
CA HIS A 14 -19.41 -1.29 10.59
C HIS A 14 -18.11 -1.80 9.94
N GLY A 15 -17.22 -0.90 9.52
CA GLY A 15 -15.95 -1.29 8.90
C GLY A 15 -16.04 -1.64 7.42
N ALA A 16 -17.15 -1.37 6.74
CA ALA A 16 -17.27 -1.57 5.30
C ALA A 16 -16.31 -0.64 4.55
N ILE A 17 -15.61 -1.17 3.55
CA ILE A 17 -14.66 -0.42 2.72
C ILE A 17 -15.02 -0.47 1.23
N GLY A 18 -16.02 -1.26 0.84
CA GLY A 18 -16.39 -1.39 -0.56
C GLY A 18 -17.64 -2.23 -0.84
N CYS A 19 -18.21 -1.99 -2.01
CA CYS A 19 -19.24 -2.80 -2.65
C CYS A 19 -18.89 -2.93 -4.13
N LYS A 20 -18.83 -4.15 -4.68
CA LYS A 20 -18.55 -4.41 -6.11
C LYS A 20 -17.30 -3.70 -6.63
N ASN A 21 -16.24 -3.69 -5.82
CA ASN A 21 -14.98 -2.97 -6.05
C ASN A 21 -15.14 -1.44 -6.20
N ARG A 22 -16.13 -0.81 -5.59
CA ARG A 22 -16.24 0.66 -5.51
C ARG A 22 -16.51 1.08 -4.07
N LEU A 23 -16.19 2.33 -3.75
CA LEU A 23 -16.67 2.93 -2.51
C LEU A 23 -18.21 3.04 -2.60
N PRO A 24 -18.94 2.70 -1.53
CA PRO A 24 -20.41 2.73 -1.56
C PRO A 24 -20.99 4.14 -1.36
N TRP A 25 -20.14 5.16 -1.17
CA TRP A 25 -20.51 6.57 -1.01
C TRP A 25 -19.68 7.49 -1.90
N SER A 26 -20.20 8.70 -2.14
CA SER A 26 -19.46 9.78 -2.80
C SER A 26 -19.12 10.92 -1.83
N ILE A 27 -17.85 11.04 -1.44
CA ILE A 27 -17.36 12.09 -0.53
C ILE A 27 -16.16 12.79 -1.17
N LYS A 28 -16.39 13.97 -1.76
CA LYS A 28 -15.35 14.72 -2.48
C LYS A 28 -14.26 15.22 -1.55
N SER A 29 -14.63 15.62 -0.33
CA SER A 29 -13.67 16.13 0.67
C SER A 29 -12.71 15.04 1.16
N ASP A 30 -13.18 13.79 1.30
CA ASP A 30 -12.33 12.63 1.57
C ASP A 30 -11.38 12.32 0.41
N MET A 31 -11.88 12.36 -0.83
CA MET A 31 -11.01 12.20 -2.01
C MET A 31 -9.96 13.30 -2.14
N ALA A 32 -10.30 14.54 -1.78
CA ALA A 32 -9.34 15.65 -1.72
C ALA A 32 -8.29 15.42 -0.63
N PHE A 33 -8.70 14.94 0.55
CA PHE A 33 -7.80 14.55 1.63
C PHE A 33 -6.85 13.41 1.18
N PHE A 34 -7.39 12.33 0.61
CA PHE A 34 -6.61 11.21 0.08
C PHE A 34 -5.56 11.69 -0.95
N ARG A 35 -5.97 12.55 -1.89
CA ARG A 35 -5.08 13.12 -2.90
C ARG A 35 -3.97 13.96 -2.25
N LYS A 36 -4.31 14.85 -1.31
CA LYS A 36 -3.35 15.70 -0.60
C LYS A 36 -2.35 14.87 0.19
N SER A 37 -2.82 13.85 0.91
CA SER A 37 -2.00 13.01 1.77
C SER A 37 -0.99 12.16 0.98
N THR A 38 -1.39 11.68 -0.20
CA THR A 38 -0.61 10.72 -0.99
C THR A 38 0.21 11.33 -2.12
N MET A 39 -0.04 12.58 -2.52
CA MET A 39 0.66 13.22 -3.65
C MET A 39 2.18 13.24 -3.46
N GLY A 40 2.93 12.88 -4.52
CA GLY A 40 4.38 12.85 -4.53
C GLY A 40 5.00 11.70 -3.72
N LYS A 41 4.20 10.80 -3.16
CA LYS A 41 4.64 9.70 -2.30
C LYS A 41 4.45 8.35 -2.96
N SER A 42 5.04 7.33 -2.35
CA SER A 42 4.80 5.93 -2.70
C SER A 42 3.43 5.49 -2.19
N ILE A 43 2.69 4.78 -3.03
CA ILE A 43 1.40 4.17 -2.68
C ILE A 43 1.43 2.69 -3.02
N ILE A 44 0.87 1.87 -2.15
CA ILE A 44 0.77 0.42 -2.27
C ILE A 44 -0.71 0.07 -2.37
N MET A 45 -1.06 -0.67 -3.42
CA MET A 45 -2.42 -1.13 -3.62
C MET A 45 -2.46 -2.57 -4.15
N GLY A 46 -3.54 -3.28 -3.88
CA GLY A 46 -3.81 -4.57 -4.51
C GLY A 46 -4.28 -4.43 -5.96
N ARG A 47 -4.08 -5.48 -6.75
CA ARG A 47 -4.49 -5.54 -8.17
C ARG A 47 -5.97 -5.22 -8.42
N LYS A 48 -6.90 -5.70 -7.58
CA LYS A 48 -8.34 -5.37 -7.73
C LYS A 48 -8.62 -3.88 -7.53
N THR A 49 -7.95 -3.26 -6.57
CA THR A 49 -8.05 -1.82 -6.30
C THR A 49 -7.48 -1.02 -7.47
N TYR A 50 -6.33 -1.44 -8.00
CA TYR A 50 -5.73 -0.87 -9.21
C TYR A 50 -6.70 -0.88 -10.41
N GLU A 51 -7.37 -2.01 -10.65
CA GLU A 51 -8.36 -2.15 -11.72
C GLU A 51 -9.59 -1.25 -11.49
N SER A 52 -10.10 -1.23 -10.25
CA SER A 52 -11.24 -0.42 -9.84
C SER A 52 -11.04 1.09 -10.05
N ILE A 53 -9.88 1.62 -9.66
CA ILE A 53 -9.57 3.04 -9.78
C ILE A 53 -9.17 3.45 -11.21
N GLY A 54 -9.08 2.50 -12.14
CA GLY A 54 -8.74 2.73 -13.54
C GLY A 54 -7.23 2.85 -13.82
N GLY A 55 -6.38 2.32 -12.94
CA GLY A 55 -4.94 2.20 -13.15
C GLY A 55 -4.07 3.06 -12.22
N CYS A 56 -2.86 3.40 -12.68
CA CYS A 56 -1.88 4.10 -11.86
C CYS A 56 -2.33 5.54 -11.57
N LEU A 57 -2.22 5.95 -10.30
CA LEU A 57 -2.55 7.30 -9.89
C LEU A 57 -1.42 8.27 -10.24
N LYS A 58 -1.72 9.27 -11.08
CA LYS A 58 -0.73 10.26 -11.55
C LYS A 58 -0.12 11.06 -10.39
N GLY A 59 1.18 11.36 -10.50
CA GLY A 59 1.95 12.13 -9.51
C GLY A 59 2.33 11.36 -8.25
N ARG A 60 2.29 10.03 -8.31
CA ARG A 60 2.59 9.10 -7.20
C ARG A 60 3.45 7.95 -7.72
N HIS A 61 4.25 7.35 -6.84
CA HIS A 61 4.97 6.11 -7.14
C HIS A 61 4.05 4.93 -6.80
N ASN A 62 3.49 4.28 -7.82
CA ASN A 62 2.49 3.24 -7.65
C ASN A 62 3.17 1.87 -7.51
N LEU A 63 2.89 1.16 -6.43
CA LEU A 63 3.31 -0.21 -6.18
C LEU A 63 2.08 -1.10 -6.15
N VAL A 64 1.85 -1.86 -7.23
CA VAL A 64 0.67 -2.72 -7.37
C VAL A 64 1.04 -4.14 -6.96
N LEU A 65 0.44 -4.63 -5.88
CA LEU A 65 0.66 -5.98 -5.38
C LEU A 65 -0.19 -6.99 -6.16
N SER A 66 0.49 -7.97 -6.77
CA SER A 66 -0.13 -9.11 -7.45
C SER A 66 0.81 -10.30 -7.49
N HIS A 67 0.30 -11.50 -7.24
CA HIS A 67 1.05 -12.73 -7.47
C HIS A 67 1.14 -13.11 -8.96
N ASN A 68 0.29 -12.52 -9.81
CA ASN A 68 0.39 -12.68 -11.26
C ASN A 68 1.37 -11.63 -11.80
N SER A 69 2.47 -12.06 -12.42
CA SER A 69 3.48 -11.18 -13.01
C SER A 69 3.09 -10.57 -14.36
N ARG A 70 1.92 -10.93 -14.92
CA ARG A 70 1.46 -10.50 -16.26
C ARG A 70 0.29 -9.52 -16.23
N VAL A 71 0.12 -8.76 -15.14
CA VAL A 71 -0.99 -7.78 -15.04
C VAL A 71 -0.75 -6.59 -15.96
N PHE A 72 0.44 -5.98 -15.89
CA PHE A 72 0.86 -4.89 -16.76
C PHE A 72 2.39 -4.78 -16.78
N GLU A 73 2.92 -4.11 -17.80
CA GLU A 73 4.35 -3.80 -17.86
C GLU A 73 4.70 -2.65 -16.92
N SER A 74 5.69 -2.87 -16.05
CA SER A 74 6.11 -1.84 -15.10
C SER A 74 6.76 -0.65 -15.82
N SER A 75 6.52 0.53 -15.27
CA SER A 75 7.11 1.82 -15.67
C SER A 75 7.80 2.48 -14.48
N GLU A 76 8.46 3.61 -14.71
CA GLU A 76 9.13 4.38 -13.66
C GLU A 76 8.20 4.77 -12.51
N THR A 77 6.94 5.11 -12.82
CA THR A 77 5.96 5.59 -11.83
C THR A 77 4.94 4.52 -11.40
N CYS A 78 4.99 3.33 -12.00
CA CYS A 78 4.03 2.27 -11.71
C CYS A 78 4.65 0.89 -11.87
N ARG A 79 4.88 0.23 -10.74
CA ARG A 79 5.61 -1.02 -10.63
C ARG A 79 4.72 -2.12 -10.08
N LEU A 80 4.76 -3.28 -10.72
CA LEU A 80 4.19 -4.51 -10.22
C LEU A 80 5.14 -5.13 -9.18
N VAL A 81 4.61 -5.49 -8.02
CA VAL A 81 5.35 -6.16 -6.94
C VAL A 81 4.61 -7.43 -6.53
N ASN A 82 5.35 -8.49 -6.17
CA ASN A 82 4.80 -9.83 -5.97
C ASN A 82 4.62 -10.24 -4.50
N SER A 83 5.10 -9.41 -3.57
CA SER A 83 5.08 -9.69 -2.14
C SER A 83 5.19 -8.41 -1.32
N VAL A 84 4.74 -8.47 -0.07
CA VAL A 84 4.92 -7.38 0.92
C VAL A 84 6.39 -6.97 1.04
N LYS A 85 7.32 -7.94 1.09
CA LYS A 85 8.76 -7.68 1.19
C LYS A 85 9.30 -6.89 -0.01
N GLU A 86 8.87 -7.25 -1.22
CA GLU A 86 9.24 -6.52 -2.43
C GLU A 86 8.67 -5.09 -2.40
N ALA A 87 7.40 -4.94 -2.02
CA ALA A 87 6.75 -3.63 -1.95
C ALA A 87 7.48 -2.69 -0.97
N LEU A 88 7.81 -3.20 0.23
CA LEU A 88 8.57 -2.46 1.23
C LEU A 88 9.97 -2.10 0.72
N ALA A 89 10.69 -3.04 0.11
CA ALA A 89 11.99 -2.77 -0.48
C ALA A 89 11.94 -1.71 -1.59
N ALA A 90 10.98 -1.81 -2.50
CA ALA A 90 10.78 -0.85 -3.58
C ALA A 90 10.44 0.54 -3.02
N ALA A 91 9.55 0.61 -2.01
CA ALA A 91 9.21 1.85 -1.33
C ALA A 91 10.42 2.49 -0.63
N THR A 92 11.28 1.70 0.01
CA THR A 92 12.52 2.19 0.64
C THR A 92 13.51 2.71 -0.41
N GLN A 93 13.65 2.04 -1.56
CA GLN A 93 14.52 2.49 -2.64
C GLN A 93 14.09 3.83 -3.27
N GLN A 94 12.79 4.15 -3.26
CA GLN A 94 12.30 5.46 -3.69
C GLN A 94 12.73 6.60 -2.76
N GLY A 95 13.13 6.31 -1.52
CA GLY A 95 13.74 7.29 -0.61
C GLY A 95 12.78 8.31 0.03
N GLY A 96 11.46 8.15 -0.16
CA GLY A 96 10.45 9.02 0.44
C GLY A 96 10.30 8.81 1.96
N ALA A 97 9.96 9.89 2.68
CA ALA A 97 9.72 9.85 4.12
C ALA A 97 8.49 9.01 4.53
N GLU A 98 7.58 8.78 3.59
CA GLU A 98 6.31 8.12 3.87
C GLU A 98 5.77 7.35 2.65
N THR A 99 5.21 6.18 2.94
CA THR A 99 4.52 5.32 1.98
C THR A 99 3.11 5.04 2.47
N PHE A 100 2.15 5.00 1.56
CA PHE A 100 0.75 4.74 1.87
C PHE A 100 0.27 3.37 1.43
N VAL A 101 -0.41 2.62 2.29
CA VAL A 101 -1.24 1.47 1.89
C VAL A 101 -2.65 2.01 1.64
N ILE A 102 -3.18 1.80 0.43
CA ILE A 102 -4.45 2.41 -0.01
C ILE A 102 -5.54 1.37 -0.32
N GLY A 103 -5.33 0.13 0.10
CA GLY A 103 -6.27 -0.98 -0.05
C GLY A 103 -5.96 -1.94 -1.20
N GLY A 104 -6.79 -2.94 -1.49
CA GLY A 104 -8.06 -3.29 -0.86
C GLY A 104 -7.92 -4.20 0.36
N ALA A 105 -9.01 -4.85 0.77
CA ALA A 105 -9.12 -5.65 2.00
C ALA A 105 -7.88 -6.51 2.29
N THR A 106 -7.51 -7.40 1.36
CA THR A 106 -6.35 -8.29 1.50
C THR A 106 -5.04 -7.53 1.66
N THR A 107 -4.85 -6.44 0.90
CA THR A 107 -3.65 -5.60 1.02
C THR A 107 -3.61 -4.88 2.36
N TYR A 108 -4.74 -4.43 2.91
CA TYR A 108 -4.76 -3.91 4.28
C TYR A 108 -4.32 -4.98 5.29
N SER A 109 -4.90 -6.19 5.23
CA SER A 109 -4.54 -7.28 6.14
C SER A 109 -3.05 -7.67 6.04
N GLU A 110 -2.52 -7.80 4.83
CA GLU A 110 -1.12 -8.22 4.61
C GLU A 110 -0.10 -7.20 5.13
N PHE A 111 -0.44 -5.90 5.11
CA PHE A 111 0.45 -4.84 5.57
C PHE A 111 0.21 -4.42 7.03
N ALA A 112 -0.92 -4.79 7.64
CA ALA A 112 -1.28 -4.41 9.00
C ALA A 112 -0.15 -4.60 10.04
N PRO A 113 0.61 -5.71 10.06
CA PRO A 113 1.70 -5.90 11.03
C PRO A 113 2.86 -4.89 10.90
N TYR A 114 2.90 -4.15 9.79
CA TYR A 114 3.98 -3.23 9.45
C TYR A 114 3.55 -1.78 9.44
N VAL A 115 2.24 -1.50 9.43
CA VAL A 115 1.70 -0.13 9.46
C VAL A 115 1.96 0.47 10.83
N ASP A 116 2.51 1.68 10.89
CA ASP A 116 2.74 2.44 12.13
C ASP A 116 1.76 3.60 12.32
N ARG A 117 0.97 3.91 11.29
CA ARG A 117 -0.05 4.97 11.32
C ARG A 117 -1.27 4.60 10.48
N TYR A 118 -2.47 4.82 10.99
CA TYR A 118 -3.70 4.78 10.17
C TYR A 118 -4.29 6.18 10.03
N LEU A 119 -4.72 6.54 8.83
CA LEU A 119 -5.59 7.68 8.57
C LEU A 119 -6.95 7.12 8.17
N VAL A 120 -7.90 7.16 9.11
CA VAL A 120 -9.20 6.51 8.94
C VAL A 120 -10.28 7.59 8.78
N THR A 121 -10.90 7.64 7.61
CA THR A 121 -12.14 8.36 7.40
C THR A 121 -13.30 7.48 7.88
N ILE A 122 -14.03 7.92 8.91
CA ILE A 122 -15.18 7.22 9.47
C ILE A 122 -16.43 7.94 8.98
N VAL A 123 -17.13 7.32 8.04
CA VAL A 123 -18.34 7.84 7.40
C VAL A 123 -19.55 7.52 8.27
N ASP A 124 -20.41 8.52 8.44
CA ASP A 124 -21.62 8.43 9.26
C ASP A 124 -22.77 7.73 8.51
N HIS A 125 -22.49 6.51 8.07
CA HIS A 125 -23.37 5.69 7.25
C HIS A 125 -23.18 4.20 7.58
N SER A 126 -24.12 3.37 7.13
CA SER A 126 -24.05 1.91 7.17
C SER A 126 -24.42 1.38 5.78
N ALA A 127 -23.44 0.89 5.03
CA ALA A 127 -23.63 0.44 3.66
C ALA A 127 -24.22 -0.99 3.64
N ALA A 128 -25.54 -1.09 3.41
CA ALA A 128 -26.27 -2.37 3.48
C ALA A 128 -25.76 -3.43 2.49
N ASP A 129 -25.29 -3.01 1.31
CA ASP A 129 -24.84 -3.90 0.23
C ASP A 129 -23.30 -4.10 0.21
N ALA A 130 -22.60 -3.75 1.29
CA ALA A 130 -21.15 -3.89 1.36
C ALA A 130 -20.70 -5.35 1.23
N ASP A 131 -19.68 -5.60 0.41
CA ASP A 131 -19.09 -6.93 0.17
C ASP A 131 -17.60 -7.00 0.55
N ALA A 132 -17.02 -5.88 0.96
CA ALA A 132 -15.64 -5.78 1.41
C ALA A 132 -15.58 -5.00 2.72
N PHE A 133 -14.90 -5.57 3.71
CA PHE A 133 -14.73 -5.02 5.04
C PHE A 133 -13.25 -4.94 5.39
N LEU A 134 -12.92 -4.01 6.27
CA LEU A 134 -11.62 -4.01 6.93
C LEU A 134 -11.54 -5.21 7.88
N ASP A 135 -10.38 -5.85 7.92
CA ASP A 135 -10.14 -7.02 8.74
C ASP A 135 -10.40 -6.73 10.23
N GLU A 136 -11.12 -7.63 10.92
CA GLU A 136 -11.45 -7.46 12.33
C GLU A 136 -10.21 -7.30 13.20
N HIS A 137 -9.10 -7.96 12.86
CA HIS A 137 -7.84 -7.81 13.58
C HIS A 137 -7.29 -6.38 13.46
N VAL A 138 -7.40 -5.75 12.28
CA VAL A 138 -7.01 -4.34 12.08
C VAL A 138 -7.90 -3.41 12.89
N VAL A 139 -9.22 -3.63 12.85
CA VAL A 139 -10.18 -2.83 13.62
C VAL A 139 -9.89 -2.94 15.13
N SER A 140 -9.53 -4.13 15.60
CA SER A 140 -9.19 -4.36 17.01
C SER A 140 -7.91 -3.63 17.46
N GLU A 141 -6.96 -3.39 16.55
CA GLU A 141 -5.75 -2.60 16.86
C GLU A 141 -6.11 -1.16 17.22
N PHE A 142 -7.14 -0.57 16.59
CA PHE A 142 -7.54 0.82 16.83
C PHE A 142 -7.88 1.10 18.29
N ASN A 143 -8.39 0.11 19.03
CA ASN A 143 -8.70 0.24 20.46
C ASN A 143 -7.44 0.36 21.35
N ARG A 144 -6.28 -0.02 20.83
CA ARG A 144 -4.99 -0.02 21.55
C ARG A 144 -4.07 1.10 21.09
N TRP A 145 -4.41 1.78 20.01
CA TRP A 145 -3.59 2.82 19.39
C TRP A 145 -4.00 4.20 19.89
N GLN A 146 -3.05 5.14 19.88
CA GLN A 146 -3.36 6.52 20.22
C GLN A 146 -4.19 7.12 19.08
N ALA A 147 -5.42 7.56 19.40
CA ALA A 147 -6.33 8.17 18.43
C ALA A 147 -6.36 9.70 18.56
N HIS A 148 -6.32 10.40 17.42
CA HIS A 148 -6.46 11.85 17.33
C HIS A 148 -7.41 12.21 16.18
N GLU A 149 -8.56 12.81 16.49
CA GLU A 149 -9.46 13.33 15.45
C GLU A 149 -8.80 14.54 14.78
N ILE A 150 -8.49 14.44 13.49
CA ILE A 150 -7.81 15.49 12.75
C ILE A 150 -8.79 16.45 12.07
N ALA A 151 -10.01 15.98 11.76
CA ALA A 151 -11.03 16.79 11.12
C ALA A 151 -12.42 16.13 11.24
N ARG A 152 -13.46 16.96 11.16
CA ARG A 152 -14.87 16.54 11.09
C ARG A 152 -15.61 17.39 10.08
N PHE A 153 -16.45 16.75 9.28
CA PHE A 153 -17.19 17.37 8.20
C PHE A 153 -18.67 17.00 8.29
N PRO A 154 -19.60 17.97 8.12
CA PRO A 154 -21.02 17.66 7.96
C PRO A 154 -21.29 17.08 6.57
N ALA A 155 -22.47 16.48 6.39
CA ALA A 155 -22.97 16.16 5.05
C ALA A 155 -23.25 17.47 4.29
N VAL A 156 -22.88 17.52 3.01
CA VAL A 156 -23.06 18.67 2.13
C VAL A 156 -23.62 18.19 0.79
N SER A 157 -24.89 18.51 0.51
CA SER A 157 -25.55 18.12 -0.74
C SER A 157 -24.73 18.50 -1.97
N GLY A 158 -24.56 17.56 -2.90
CA GLY A 158 -23.77 17.74 -4.13
C GLY A 158 -22.25 17.71 -3.94
N GLN A 159 -21.75 17.57 -2.71
CA GLN A 159 -20.32 17.51 -2.40
C GLN A 159 -19.95 16.27 -1.59
N ASP A 160 -20.52 16.13 -0.39
CA ASP A 160 -20.25 15.06 0.56
C ASP A 160 -21.58 14.44 1.00
N GLU A 161 -21.86 13.23 0.52
CA GLU A 161 -23.15 12.56 0.71
C GLU A 161 -23.52 12.33 2.19
N PHE A 162 -22.50 12.06 3.01
CA PHE A 162 -22.65 11.78 4.43
C PHE A 162 -21.69 12.65 5.25
N ALA A 163 -22.05 12.89 6.51
CA ALA A 163 -21.10 13.42 7.47
C ALA A 163 -19.99 12.39 7.71
N PHE A 164 -18.79 12.86 8.02
CA PHE A 164 -17.67 11.98 8.33
C PHE A 164 -16.66 12.69 9.22
N LYS A 165 -15.79 11.90 9.84
CA LYS A 165 -14.62 12.42 10.56
C LYS A 165 -13.38 11.67 10.09
N ILE A 166 -12.23 12.33 10.20
CA ILE A 166 -10.95 11.70 9.93
C ILE A 166 -10.21 11.57 11.26
N VAL A 167 -9.77 10.36 11.56
CA VAL A 167 -9.04 10.02 12.78
C VAL A 167 -7.68 9.46 12.41
N GLU A 168 -6.63 10.01 13.00
CA GLU A 168 -5.30 9.44 12.96
C GLU A 168 -5.14 8.47 14.12
N PHE A 169 -4.66 7.27 13.83
CA PHE A 169 -4.22 6.30 14.84
C PHE A 169 -2.72 6.11 14.72
N SER A 170 -2.01 6.21 15.84
CA SER A 170 -0.56 6.02 15.91
C SER A 170 -0.23 4.79 16.74
N ALA A 171 0.63 3.93 16.19
CA ALA A 171 1.02 2.67 16.82
C ALA A 171 1.83 2.94 18.09
N PRO A 172 1.54 2.25 19.21
CA PRO A 172 2.36 2.37 20.42
C PRO A 172 3.77 1.76 20.23
N ASP A 173 3.92 0.85 19.28
CA ASP A 173 5.13 0.11 18.91
C ASP A 173 5.69 0.56 17.54
N ALA A 174 5.55 1.85 17.21
CA ALA A 174 5.95 2.40 15.90
C ALA A 174 7.43 2.13 15.56
N HIS A 175 8.33 2.20 16.56
CA HIS A 175 9.75 1.96 16.35
C HIS A 175 10.04 0.50 15.96
N GLU A 176 9.42 -0.46 16.64
CA GLU A 176 9.54 -1.89 16.35
C GLU A 176 9.05 -2.20 14.93
N ARG A 177 7.94 -1.57 14.52
CA ARG A 177 7.38 -1.70 13.17
C ARG A 177 8.33 -1.14 12.11
N VAL A 178 9.00 -0.02 12.36
CA VAL A 178 10.06 0.52 11.48
C VAL A 178 11.19 -0.49 11.31
N GLU A 179 11.68 -1.07 12.41
CA GLU A 179 12.78 -2.05 12.36
C GLU A 179 12.36 -3.35 11.64
N MET A 180 11.13 -3.82 11.85
CA MET A 180 10.56 -4.94 11.09
C MET A 180 10.55 -4.66 9.59
N ARG A 181 10.10 -3.47 9.16
CA ARG A 181 10.10 -3.06 7.75
C ARG A 181 11.50 -3.06 7.16
N LYS A 182 12.47 -2.45 7.86
CA LYS A 182 13.89 -2.43 7.43
C LYS A 182 14.43 -3.85 7.27
N ALA A 183 14.21 -4.72 8.25
CA ALA A 183 14.68 -6.10 8.21
C ALA A 183 14.06 -6.90 7.05
N LEU A 184 12.80 -6.64 6.69
CA LEU A 184 12.15 -7.30 5.55
C LEU A 184 12.69 -6.78 4.21
N ALA A 185 12.82 -5.46 4.08
CA ALA A 185 13.37 -4.82 2.88
C ALA A 185 14.81 -5.28 2.62
N ASN A 186 15.67 -5.26 3.64
CA ASN A 186 17.07 -5.68 3.51
C ASN A 186 17.20 -7.15 3.11
N ARG A 187 16.44 -8.05 3.76
CA ARG A 187 16.42 -9.48 3.41
C ARG A 187 15.98 -9.71 1.96
N PHE A 188 15.04 -8.91 1.45
CA PHE A 188 14.64 -8.97 0.05
C PHE A 188 15.78 -8.53 -0.87
N LEU A 189 16.37 -7.35 -0.60
CA LEU A 189 17.44 -6.78 -1.42
C LEU A 189 18.69 -7.69 -1.47
N GLU A 190 19.14 -8.21 -0.33
CA GLU A 190 20.29 -9.12 -0.24
C GLU A 190 20.07 -10.41 -1.05
N LYS A 191 18.89 -11.02 -0.91
CA LYS A 191 18.53 -12.23 -1.67
C LYS A 191 18.57 -11.97 -3.18
N HIS A 192 18.06 -10.81 -3.62
CA HIS A 192 18.04 -10.47 -5.05
C HIS A 192 19.42 -10.13 -5.59
N LEU A 193 20.26 -9.40 -4.82
CA LEU A 193 21.65 -9.15 -5.17
C LEU A 193 22.43 -10.46 -5.34
N ASN A 194 22.28 -11.40 -4.41
CA ASN A 194 22.93 -12.71 -4.49
C ASN A 194 22.48 -13.52 -5.70
N GLN A 195 21.19 -13.47 -6.07
CA GLN A 195 20.67 -14.13 -7.27
C GLN A 195 21.19 -13.49 -8.57
N VAL A 196 21.31 -12.16 -8.61
CA VAL A 196 21.90 -11.45 -9.76
C VAL A 196 23.37 -11.83 -9.92
N HIS A 197 24.15 -11.84 -8.84
CA HIS A 197 25.54 -12.29 -8.87
C HIS A 197 25.69 -13.75 -9.29
N ALA A 198 24.82 -14.65 -8.81
CA ALA A 198 24.83 -16.06 -9.20
C ALA A 198 24.52 -16.25 -10.69
N LYS A 199 23.52 -15.54 -11.23
CA LYS A 199 23.18 -15.57 -12.67
C LYS A 199 24.28 -14.96 -13.54
N GLY A 200 24.89 -13.86 -13.10
CA GLY A 200 26.03 -13.23 -13.77
C GLY A 200 27.26 -14.14 -13.84
N ARG A 201 27.59 -14.82 -12.74
CA ARG A 201 28.64 -15.85 -12.71
C ARG A 201 28.32 -17.00 -13.65
N SER A 202 27.10 -17.57 -13.59
CA SER A 202 26.71 -18.69 -14.46
C SER A 202 26.73 -18.35 -15.96
N LYS A 203 26.33 -17.12 -16.33
CA LYS A 203 26.43 -16.64 -17.71
C LYS A 203 27.89 -16.50 -18.16
N ALA A 204 28.75 -15.92 -17.31
CA ALA A 204 30.18 -15.82 -17.60
C ALA A 204 30.88 -17.19 -17.72
N THR A 205 30.48 -18.20 -16.93
CA THR A 205 31.01 -19.57 -17.09
C THR A 205 30.57 -20.22 -18.39
N LYS A 206 29.30 -20.00 -18.80
CA LYS A 206 28.77 -20.51 -20.08
C LYS A 206 29.46 -19.87 -21.28
N ASP A 207 29.66 -18.55 -21.26
CA ASP A 207 30.34 -17.82 -22.34
C ASP A 207 31.82 -18.24 -22.46
N LYS A 208 32.51 -18.49 -21.33
CA LYS A 208 33.88 -19.04 -21.33
C LYS A 208 33.94 -20.48 -21.87
N SER A 209 32.97 -21.33 -21.53
CA SER A 209 32.91 -22.70 -22.09
C SER A 209 32.60 -22.70 -23.59
N ALA A 210 31.80 -21.75 -24.07
CA ALA A 210 31.51 -21.59 -25.48
C ALA A 210 32.74 -21.05 -26.26
N GLN A 211 33.49 -20.10 -25.69
CA GLN A 211 34.74 -19.61 -26.31
C GLN A 211 35.85 -20.67 -26.37
N ALA A 212 35.95 -21.54 -25.36
CA ALA A 212 36.90 -22.65 -25.37
C ALA A 212 36.58 -23.73 -26.42
N ALA A 213 35.32 -23.86 -26.84
CA ALA A 213 34.89 -24.82 -27.85
C ALA A 213 35.19 -24.39 -29.31
N TYR A 214 35.62 -23.14 -29.53
CA TYR A 214 35.94 -22.58 -30.85
C TYR A 214 37.40 -22.13 -31.01
N SER A 215 38.27 -22.49 -30.06
CA SER A 215 39.71 -22.22 -30.18
C SER A 215 40.42 -23.47 -30.70
N PHE A 216 40.67 -23.49 -32.02
CA PHE A 216 41.61 -24.42 -32.67
C PHE A 216 43.04 -23.88 -32.60
#